data_AF-A0A534RK69-F1
#
_entry.id   AF-A0A534RK69-F1
#
_cell.length_a   1.000
_cell.length_b   1.000
_cell.length_c   1.000
_cell.angle_alpha   90.00
_cell.angle_beta   90.00
_cell.angle_gamma   90.00
#
_symmetry.space_group_name_H-M   'P 1'
#
loop_
_entity.id
_entity.type
_entity.pdbx_description
1 polymer ?
#
loop_
_entity_poly.entity_id
_entity_poly.type
_entity_poly.pdbx_seq_one_letter_code
_entity_poly.pdbx_strand_id
1 'polypeptide(L)'
;MSHLRLAPRVTIEQRPVIEGPYVELREVVVAPPYPRGVRFLQDVCVPTLLRLVEAHGAVADVIAAYLNCPEGRRCPPESVRQVLARLYQEGVLVATGPGESQ
;
A
#
# COMPACT_ATOMS: atom_id res chain seq x y z
N MET A 1 -7.40 -8.40 17.76
CA MET A 1 -6.99 -8.46 16.34
C MET A 1 -6.17 -7.22 16.08
N SER A 2 -4.92 -7.36 15.61
CA SER A 2 -4.07 -6.21 15.31
C SER A 2 -4.53 -5.57 14.00
N HIS A 3 -4.75 -4.25 13.99
CA HIS A 3 -5.09 -3.51 12.79
C HIS A 3 -3.84 -2.85 12.23
N LEU A 4 -3.71 -2.85 10.91
CA LEU A 4 -2.71 -2.06 10.21
C LEU A 4 -3.22 -0.64 10.00
N ARG A 5 -2.33 0.33 10.13
CA ARG A 5 -2.52 1.72 9.73
C ARG A 5 -1.28 2.23 9.01
N LEU A 6 -1.45 3.30 8.23
CA LEU A 6 -0.32 4.01 7.64
C LEU A 6 0.46 4.74 8.74
N ALA A 7 1.78 4.75 8.63
CA ALA A 7 2.61 5.58 9.48
C ALA A 7 2.39 7.07 9.18
N PRO A 8 2.53 7.99 10.15
CA PRO A 8 2.19 9.42 9.97
C PRO A 8 2.94 10.17 8.87
N ARG A 9 4.07 9.63 8.39
CA ARG A 9 4.90 10.25 7.34
C ARG A 9 4.68 9.64 5.95
N VAL A 10 3.65 8.82 5.80
CA VAL A 10 3.32 8.16 4.53
C VAL A 10 2.25 8.97 3.83
N THR A 11 2.52 9.37 2.60
CA THR A 11 1.60 10.14 1.76
C THR A 11 1.41 9.47 0.41
N ILE A 12 0.23 9.65 -0.18
CA ILE A 12 -0.03 9.31 -1.57
C ILE A 12 0.01 10.61 -2.38
N GLU A 13 0.92 10.68 -3.34
CA GLU A 13 1.15 11.87 -4.17
C GLU A 13 0.96 11.54 -5.65
N GLN A 14 0.62 12.56 -6.45
CA GLN A 14 0.65 12.49 -7.92
C GLN A 14 2.04 12.88 -8.41
N ARG A 15 2.71 11.97 -9.14
CA ARG A 15 4.03 12.25 -9.72
C ARG A 15 4.07 11.93 -11.22
N PRO A 16 4.85 12.71 -12.00
CA PRO A 16 4.99 12.47 -13.42
C PRO A 16 5.77 11.17 -13.69
N VAL A 17 5.24 10.34 -14.57
CA VAL A 17 5.84 9.10 -15.08
C VAL A 17 5.80 9.12 -16.60
N ILE A 18 6.85 8.60 -17.25
CA ILE A 18 6.89 8.46 -18.69
C ILE A 18 6.22 7.13 -19.06
N GLU A 19 5.11 7.19 -19.78
CA GLU A 19 4.43 6.03 -20.36
C GLU A 19 4.45 6.16 -21.90
N GLY A 20 5.38 5.45 -22.53
CA GLY A 20 5.64 5.57 -23.97
C GLY A 20 6.06 6.99 -24.34
N PRO A 21 5.37 7.67 -25.29
CA PRO A 21 5.70 9.04 -25.69
C PRO A 21 5.07 10.12 -24.79
N TYR A 22 4.30 9.76 -23.75
CA TYR A 22 3.55 10.69 -22.92
C TYR A 22 4.09 10.78 -21.49
N VAL A 23 3.91 11.94 -20.88
CA VAL A 23 4.08 12.15 -19.44
C VAL A 23 2.70 12.12 -18.79
N GLU A 24 2.49 11.17 -17.88
CA GLU A 24 1.23 11.05 -17.14
C GLU A 24 1.47 11.21 -15.63
N LEU A 25 0.48 11.78 -14.94
CA LEU A 25 0.47 11.80 -13.49
C LEU A 25 -0.02 10.44 -12.97
N ARG A 26 0.77 9.84 -12.10
CA ARG A 26 0.46 8.57 -11.45
C ARG A 26 0.60 8.70 -9.95
N GLU A 27 -0.26 7.98 -9.24
CA GLU A 27 -0.16 7.87 -7.80
C GLU A 27 1.08 7.09 -7.40
N VAL A 28 1.81 7.64 -6.44
CA VAL A 28 2.95 7.02 -5.79
C VAL A 28 2.84 7.19 -4.29
N VAL A 29 3.36 6.23 -3.54
CA VAL A 29 3.49 6.32 -2.09
C VAL A 29 4.84 6.90 -1.75
N VAL A 30 4.85 8.06 -1.11
CA VAL A 30 6.05 8.69 -0.57
C VAL A 30 6.14 8.37 0.92
N ALA A 31 7.28 7.84 1.32
CA ALA A 31 7.57 7.48 2.71
C ALA A 31 9.08 7.62 2.95
N PRO A 32 9.56 7.64 4.21
CA PRO A 32 11.00 7.67 4.49
C PRO A 32 11.86 6.63 3.74
N PRO A 33 11.47 5.34 3.63
CA PRO A 33 12.21 4.37 2.80
C PRO A 33 12.05 4.59 1.28
N TYR A 34 11.06 5.39 0.86
CA TYR A 34 10.69 5.64 -0.53
C TYR A 34 10.61 7.15 -0.85
N PRO A 35 11.70 7.91 -0.71
CA PRO A 35 11.66 9.38 -0.83
C PRO A 35 11.32 9.88 -2.24
N ARG A 36 11.51 9.03 -3.26
CA ARG A 36 11.14 9.33 -4.65
C ARG A 36 9.73 8.89 -5.02
N GLY A 37 9.03 8.20 -4.12
CA GLY A 37 7.75 7.56 -4.38
C GLY A 37 7.91 6.11 -4.86
N VAL A 38 7.01 5.23 -4.44
CA VAL A 38 6.88 3.85 -4.92
C VAL A 38 5.47 3.59 -5.42
N ARG A 39 5.34 3.02 -6.62
CA ARG A 39 4.04 2.64 -7.22
C ARG A 39 3.80 1.14 -7.12
N PHE A 40 4.83 0.33 -7.36
CA PHE A 40 4.75 -1.12 -7.36
C PHE A 40 5.85 -1.75 -6.52
N LEU A 41 5.49 -2.81 -5.79
CA LEU A 41 6.43 -3.73 -5.15
C LEU A 41 6.02 -5.15 -5.53
N GLN A 42 6.89 -5.92 -6.19
CA GLN A 42 6.59 -7.30 -6.62
C GLN A 42 5.21 -7.40 -7.31
N ASP A 43 4.97 -6.50 -8.27
CA ASP A 43 3.71 -6.36 -9.03
C ASP A 43 2.48 -5.87 -8.26
N VAL A 44 2.59 -5.66 -6.94
CA VAL A 44 1.52 -5.11 -6.10
C VAL A 44 1.52 -3.59 -6.19
N CYS A 45 0.41 -3.02 -6.67
CA CYS A 45 0.13 -1.59 -6.64
C CYS A 45 0.04 -1.08 -5.18
N VAL A 46 1.07 -0.37 -4.74
CA VAL A 46 1.21 0.10 -3.35
C VAL A 46 0.16 1.18 -2.99
N PRO A 47 -0.11 2.20 -3.82
CA PRO A 47 -1.16 3.19 -3.50
C PRO A 47 -2.53 2.55 -3.27
N THR A 48 -2.96 1.64 -4.16
CA THR A 48 -4.23 0.93 -4.03
C THR A 48 -4.26 0.09 -2.75
N LEU A 49 -3.17 -0.64 -2.46
CA LEU A 49 -3.07 -1.46 -1.26
C LEU A 49 -3.18 -0.62 0.02
N LEU A 50 -2.51 0.54 0.08
CA LEU A 50 -2.54 1.40 1.26
C LEU A 50 -3.93 2.02 1.51
N ARG A 51 -4.67 2.41 0.47
CA ARG A 51 -6.06 2.87 0.62
C ARG A 51 -6.95 1.79 1.24
N LEU A 52 -6.73 0.53 0.88
CA LEU A 52 -7.47 -0.59 1.46
C LEU A 52 -7.07 -0.86 2.91
N VAL A 53 -5.80 -0.62 3.27
CA VAL A 53 -5.36 -0.65 4.67
C VAL A 53 -6.12 0.40 5.49
N GLU A 54 -6.28 1.63 4.99
CA GLU A 54 -7.06 2.65 5.68
C GLU A 54 -8.55 2.28 5.81
N ALA A 55 -9.12 1.62 4.80
CA ALA A 55 -10.53 1.26 4.78
C ALA A 55 -10.88 0.04 5.67
N HIS A 56 -9.99 -0.97 5.74
CA HIS A 56 -10.30 -2.25 6.41
C HIS A 56 -9.47 -2.50 7.67
N GLY A 57 -8.19 -2.11 7.68
CA GLY A 57 -7.25 -2.30 8.79
C GLY A 57 -6.85 -3.75 9.09
N ALA A 58 -7.77 -4.71 9.07
CA ALA A 58 -7.46 -6.12 9.29
C ALA A 58 -6.78 -6.74 8.07
N VAL A 59 -5.64 -7.41 8.27
CA VAL A 59 -4.81 -7.98 7.19
C VAL A 59 -5.60 -8.88 6.24
N ALA A 60 -6.45 -9.75 6.79
CA ALA A 60 -7.25 -10.68 5.99
C ALA A 60 -8.22 -9.94 5.06
N ASP A 61 -8.88 -8.90 5.58
CA ASP A 61 -9.84 -8.09 4.84
C ASP A 61 -9.14 -7.23 3.78
N VAL A 62 -7.97 -6.67 4.10
CA VAL A 62 -7.14 -5.93 3.13
C VAL A 62 -6.73 -6.82 1.96
N ILE A 63 -6.24 -8.04 2.24
CA ILE A 63 -5.84 -8.98 1.19
C ILE A 63 -7.07 -9.37 0.34
N ALA A 64 -8.19 -9.71 0.98
CA ALA A 64 -9.41 -10.07 0.27
C ALA A 64 -9.92 -8.92 -0.61
N ALA A 65 -9.93 -7.68 -0.09
CA ALA A 65 -10.34 -6.51 -0.84
C ALA A 65 -9.39 -6.26 -2.03
N TYR A 66 -8.08 -6.35 -1.82
CA TYR A 66 -7.08 -6.09 -2.86
C TYR A 66 -7.20 -7.06 -4.03
N LEU A 67 -7.37 -8.35 -3.76
CA LEU A 67 -7.55 -9.38 -4.78
C LEU A 67 -8.83 -9.21 -5.61
N ASN A 68 -9.82 -8.48 -5.09
CA ASN A 68 -11.05 -8.13 -5.81
C ASN A 68 -10.92 -6.85 -6.66
N CYS A 69 -9.86 -6.05 -6.47
CA CYS A 69 -9.58 -4.87 -7.28
C CYS A 69 -8.96 -5.23 -8.65
N PRO A 70 -9.14 -4.39 -9.69
CA PRO A 70 -8.51 -4.58 -10.99
C PRO A 70 -6.98 -4.80 -10.92
N GLU A 71 -6.30 -4.06 -10.05
CA GLU A 71 -4.85 -4.11 -9.84
C GLU A 71 -4.39 -5.39 -9.15
N GLY A 72 -5.22 -5.96 -8.27
CA GLY A 72 -4.88 -7.15 -7.49
C GLY A 72 -5.36 -8.47 -8.10
N ARG A 73 -6.27 -8.44 -9.10
CA ARG A 73 -6.88 -9.65 -9.69
C ARG A 73 -5.87 -10.66 -10.24
N ARG A 74 -4.68 -10.21 -10.65
CA ARG A 74 -3.60 -11.07 -11.16
C ARG A 74 -2.48 -11.33 -10.15
N CYS A 75 -2.54 -10.71 -8.98
CA CYS A 75 -1.54 -10.90 -7.94
C CYS A 75 -1.84 -12.20 -7.17
N PRO A 76 -0.85 -13.06 -6.90
CA PRO A 76 -1.06 -14.18 -6.00
C PRO A 76 -1.21 -13.64 -4.55
N PRO A 77 -2.09 -14.25 -3.72
CA PRO A 77 -2.32 -13.80 -2.35
C PRO A 77 -1.04 -13.72 -1.50
N GLU A 78 -0.08 -14.60 -1.79
CA GLU A 78 1.21 -14.63 -1.09
C GLU A 78 2.04 -13.38 -1.37
N SER A 79 2.09 -12.89 -2.61
CA SER A 79 2.81 -11.65 -2.94
C SER A 79 2.21 -10.45 -2.22
N VAL A 80 0.87 -10.37 -2.13
CA VAL A 80 0.20 -9.30 -1.36
C VAL A 80 0.59 -9.35 0.11
N ARG A 81 0.63 -10.56 0.69
CA ARG A 81 1.06 -10.76 2.08
C ARG A 81 2.53 -10.38 2.29
N GLN A 82 3.41 -10.78 1.38
CA GLN A 82 4.85 -10.45 1.44
C GLN A 82 5.07 -8.94 1.37
N VAL A 83 4.32 -8.24 0.51
CA VAL A 83 4.38 -6.78 0.41
C VAL A 83 3.86 -6.10 1.67
N LEU A 84 2.73 -6.54 2.24
CA LEU A 84 2.24 -6.02 3.52
C LEU A 84 3.27 -6.22 4.65
N ALA A 85 3.88 -7.41 4.74
CA ALA A 85 4.92 -7.69 5.72
C ALA A 85 6.15 -6.80 5.55
N ARG A 86 6.59 -6.60 4.29
CA ARG A 86 7.69 -5.70 3.95
C ARG A 86 7.39 -4.25 4.35
N LEU A 87 6.23 -3.73 3.99
CA LEU A 87 5.82 -2.36 4.33
C LEU A 87 5.73 -2.14 5.84
N TYR A 88 5.34 -3.17 6.60
CA TYR A 88 5.38 -3.15 8.06
C TYR A 88 6.82 -3.12 8.60
N GLN A 89 7.71 -3.98 8.10
CA GLN A 89 9.12 -4.00 8.49
C GLN A 89 9.86 -2.69 8.18
N GLU A 90 9.50 -2.04 7.07
CA GLU A 90 10.07 -0.76 6.64
C GLU A 90 9.45 0.45 7.35
N GLY A 91 8.48 0.24 8.26
CA GLY A 91 7.83 1.30 9.02
C GLY A 91 6.87 2.17 8.20
N VAL A 92 6.44 1.71 7.02
CA VAL A 92 5.37 2.34 6.23
C VAL A 92 4.00 2.00 6.83
N LEU A 93 3.86 0.79 7.34
CA LEU A 93 2.68 0.33 8.08
C LEU A 93 3.03 0.17 9.55
N VAL A 94 2.08 0.51 10.42
CA VAL A 94 2.16 0.30 11.86
C VAL A 94 0.99 -0.55 12.31
N ALA A 95 1.21 -1.38 13.33
CA ALA A 95 0.15 -2.16 13.96
C ALA A 95 -0.40 -1.36 15.14
N THR A 96 -1.71 -1.13 15.18
CA THR A 96 -2.38 -0.59 16.35
C THR A 96 -3.04 -1.71 17.14
N GLY A 97 -2.92 -1.63 18.46
CA GLY A 97 -3.64 -2.50 19.37
C GLY A 97 -5.15 -2.22 19.34
N PRO A 98 -5.99 -3.15 19.84
CA PRO A 98 -7.41 -2.88 20.05
C PRO A 98 -7.56 -1.81 21.15
N GLY A 99 -7.63 -0.53 20.78
CA GLY A 99 -7.83 0.57 21.73
C GLY A 99 -7.25 1.92 21.30
N GLU A 100 -6.39 1.98 20.29
CA GLU A 100 -5.78 3.24 19.85
C GLU A 100 -6.53 3.80 18.62
N SER A 101 -7.76 4.22 18.86
CA SER A 101 -8.45 5.23 18.05
C SER A 101 -8.71 6.41 18.96
N GLN A 102 -7.77 7.35 19.01
CA GLN A 102 -8.02 8.73 19.41
C GLN A 102 -7.65 9.63 18.25
#